data_AF-A0A2D4VGQ0-F1
#
_entry.id   AF-A0A2D4VGQ0-F1
#
_cell.length_a   1.000
_cell.length_b   1.000
_cell.length_c   1.000
_cell.angle_alpha   90.00
_cell.angle_beta   90.00
_cell.angle_gamma   90.00
#
_symmetry.space_group_name_H-M   'P 1'
#
loop_
_entity.id
_entity.type
_entity.pdbx_description
1 polymer ?
#
loop_
_entity_poly.entity_id
_entity_poly.type
_entity_poly.pdbx_seq_one_letter_code
_entity_poly.pdbx_strand_id
1 'polypeptide(L)' 'MLGWALTFLVIAIIAAVFGFGGIAAASASIAKIIFFIFLALFVISLIAGAIRGRRPPL' A
#
# COMPACT_ATOMS: atom_id res chain seq x y z
N MET A 1 19.94 -12.88 -18.79
CA MET A 1 19.01 -12.30 -17.79
C MET A 1 18.78 -10.81 -18.01
N LEU A 2 19.84 -9.99 -18.13
CA LEU A 2 19.72 -8.54 -18.37
C LEU A 2 18.89 -8.18 -19.62
N GLY A 3 19.05 -8.92 -20.71
CA GLY A 3 18.26 -8.71 -21.94
C GLY A 3 16.76 -8.90 -21.74
N TRP A 4 16.36 -9.96 -21.02
CA TRP A 4 14.95 -10.20 -20.69
C TRP A 4 14.38 -9.10 -19.78
N ALA A 5 15.13 -8.67 -18.76
CA ALA A 5 14.73 -7.57 -17.89
C ALA A 5 14.54 -6.26 -18.66
N LEU A 6 15.43 -5.96 -19.62
CA LEU A 6 15.31 -4.78 -20.49
C LEU A 6 14.05 -4.83 -21.37
N THR A 7 13.75 -6.00 -21.93
CA THR A 7 12.54 -6.19 -22.74
C THR A 7 11.27 -5.98 -21.91
N PHE A 8 11.23 -6.54 -20.70
CA PHE A 8 10.11 -6.32 -19.77
C PHE A 8 9.97 -4.86 -19.33
N LEU A 9 11.09 -4.15 -19.15
CA LEU A 9 11.10 -2.73 -18.82
C LEU A 9 10.44 -1.90 -19.93
N VAL A 10 10.81 -2.16 -21.19
CA VAL A 10 10.23 -1.45 -22.34
C VAL A 10 8.74 -1.74 -22.46
N ILE A 11 8.33 -3.01 -22.31
CA ILE A 11 6.92 -3.40 -22.33
C ILE A 11 6.14 -2.71 -21.20
N ALA A 12 6.70 -2.63 -20.00
CA ALA A 12 6.06 -1.97 -18.85
C ALA A 12 5.85 -0.47 -19.09
N ILE A 13 6.82 0.23 -19.70
CA ILE A 13 6.69 1.66 -20.03
C ILE A 13 5.62 1.87 -21.10
N ILE A 14 5.59 1.04 -22.14
CA ILE A 14 4.55 1.09 -23.18
C ILE A 14 3.18 0.87 -22.52
N ALA A 15 3.01 -0.19 -21.73
CA ALA A 15 1.77 -0.44 -21.01
C ALA A 15 1.37 0.74 -20.09
N ALA A 16 2.34 1.35 -19.40
CA ALA A 16 2.14 2.53 -18.56
C ALA A 16 1.53 3.71 -19.34
N VAL A 17 2.07 4.02 -20.52
CA VAL A 17 1.61 5.12 -21.37
C VAL A 17 0.27 4.82 -22.05
N PHE A 18 0.05 3.58 -22.49
CA PHE A 18 -1.10 3.21 -23.33
C PHE A 18 -2.41 2.97 -22.57
N GLY A 19 -2.41 2.82 -21.24
CA GLY A 19 -3.69 2.54 -20.57
C GLY A 19 -3.68 2.27 -19.07
N PHE A 20 -2.51 2.17 -18.43
CA PHE A 20 -2.44 1.89 -17.00
C PHE A 20 -2.95 3.03 -16.12
N GLY A 21 -3.12 4.25 -16.65
CA GLY A 21 -3.64 5.40 -15.89
C GLY A 21 -5.05 5.18 -15.32
N GLY A 22 -5.94 4.53 -16.06
CA GLY A 22 -7.31 4.26 -15.60
C GLY A 22 -7.36 3.22 -14.48
N ILE A 23 -6.54 2.17 -14.59
CA ILE A 23 -6.42 1.13 -13.56
C ILE A 23 -5.71 1.69 -12.32
N ALA A 24 -4.66 2.49 -12.49
CA ALA A 24 -3.97 3.16 -11.41
C ALA A 24 -4.92 4.08 -10.62
N ALA A 25 -5.82 4.80 -11.29
CA ALA A 25 -6.82 5.63 -10.63
C ALA A 25 -7.84 4.82 -9.83
N ALA A 26 -8.33 3.70 -10.38
CA ALA A 26 -9.25 2.80 -9.68
C ALA A 26 -8.57 2.07 -8.50
N SER A 27 -7.32 1.64 -8.66
CA SER A 27 -6.53 1.06 -7.56
C SER A 27 -6.24 2.10 -6.47
N ALA A 28 -5.98 3.36 -6.85
CA ALA A 28 -5.74 4.44 -5.90
C ALA A 28 -6.97 4.75 -5.04
N SER A 29 -8.19 4.66 -5.58
CA SER A 29 -9.41 4.86 -4.79
C SER A 29 -9.61 3.75 -3.76
N ILE A 30 -9.39 2.49 -4.14
CA ILE A 30 -9.48 1.34 -3.23
C ILE A 30 -8.39 1.42 -2.14
N ALA A 31 -7.17 1.78 -2.53
CA ALA A 31 -6.06 1.94 -1.59
C ALA A 31 -6.35 3.01 -0.52
N LYS A 32 -7.02 4.11 -0.88
CA LYS A 32 -7.44 5.14 0.08
C LYS A 32 -8.38 4.55 1.15
N ILE A 33 -9.36 3.73 0.75
CA ILE A 33 -10.31 3.12 1.67
C ILE A 33 -9.57 2.22 2.68
N ILE A 34 -8.68 1.36 2.19
CA ILE A 34 -7.89 0.46 3.05
C ILE A 34 -6.97 1.26 3.98
N PHE A 35 -6.35 2.33 3.49
CA PHE A 35 -5.50 3.21 4.29
C PHE A 35 -6.27 3.83 5.46
N PHE A 36 -7.50 4.32 5.24
CA PHE A 36 -8.32 4.87 6.32
C PHE A 36 -8.74 3.81 7.34
N ILE A 37 -9.09 2.59 6.90
CA ILE A 37 -9.39 1.48 7.80
C ILE A 37 -8.16 1.16 8.66
N PHE A 38 -7.00 1.04 8.05
CA PHE A 38 -5.75 0.77 8.75
C PHE A 38 -5.41 1.90 9.73
N LEU A 39 -5.60 3.15 9.32
CA LEU A 39 -5.35 4.32 10.17
C LEU A 39 -6.26 4.32 11.40
N ALA A 40 -7.55 4.01 11.24
CA ALA A 40 -8.48 3.89 12.35
C ALA A 40 -8.05 2.77 13.32
N LEU A 41 -7.72 1.59 12.79
CA LEU A 41 -7.22 0.46 13.60
C LEU A 41 -5.89 0.79 14.29
N PHE A 42 -5.00 1.51 13.62
CA PHE A 42 -3.73 1.96 14.17
C PHE A 42 -3.95 2.90 15.35
N VAL A 43 -4.84 3.88 15.22
CA VAL A 43 -5.21 4.78 16.31
C VAL A 43 -5.85 4.02 17.47
N ILE A 44 -6.76 3.08 17.20
CA ILE A 44 -7.35 2.22 18.24
C ILE A 44 -6.27 1.41 18.96
N SER A 45 -5.35 0.79 18.22
CA SER A 45 -4.23 0.02 18.77
C SER A 45 -3.30 0.88 19.61
N LEU A 46 -2.99 2.10 19.14
CA LEU A 46 -2.16 3.07 19.85
C LEU A 46 -2.81 3.47 21.18
N ILE A 47 -4.10 3.79 21.17
CA ILE A 47 -4.87 4.15 22.36
C ILE A 47 -4.97 2.96 23.31
N ALA A 48 -5.30 1.77 22.80
CA ALA A 48 -5.37 0.56 23.61
C ALA A 48 -4.02 0.22 24.25
N GLY A 49 -2.91 0.37 23.51
CA GLY A 49 -1.55 0.19 24.02
C GLY A 49 -1.15 1.23 25.06
N ALA A 50 -1.51 2.50 24.84
CA ALA A 50 -1.26 3.59 25.78
C ALA A 50 -2.06 3.40 27.09
N ILE A 51 -3.33 3.01 27.00
CA ILE A 51 -4.19 2.76 28.18
C ILE A 51 -3.76 1.50 28.92
N ARG A 52 -3.35 0.44 28.22
CA ARG A 52 -2.95 -0.84 28.83
C ARG A 52 -1.59 -0.77 29.54
N GLY A 53 -0.92 0.39 29.51
CA GLY A 53 0.24 0.77 30.33
C GLY A 53 1.05 -0.43 30.79
N ARG A 54 1.95 -0.91 29.92
CA ARG A 54 2.85 -2.06 30.08
C ARG A 54 3.09 -2.36 31.57
N ARG A 55 2.26 -3.22 32.18
CA ARG A 55 2.60 -3.83 33.46
C ARG A 55 3.67 -4.87 33.14
N PRO A 56 4.95 -4.62 33.49
CA PRO A 56 5.97 -5.63 33.27
C PRO A 56 5.54 -6.89 34.04
N PRO A 57 5.56 -8.08 33.40
CA PRO A 57 5.48 -9.32 34.16
C PRO A 57 6.74 -9.38 35.03
N LEU A 58 6.53 -9.48 36.34
CA LEU A 58 7.56 -9.55 37.39
C LEU A 58 8.57 -10.67 37.10
#